data_AF-A0A382U3N8-F1
#
_entry.id   AF-A0A382U3N8-F1
#
_cell.length_a   1.000
_cell.length_b   1.000
_cell.length_c   1.000
_cell.angle_alpha   90.00
_cell.angle_beta   90.00
_cell.angle_gamma   90.00
#
_symmetry.space_group_name_H-M   'P 1'
#
loop_
_entity.id
_entity.type
_entity.pdbx_description
1 polymer ?
#
loop_
_entity_poly.entity_id
_entity_poly.type
_entity_poly.pdbx_seq_one_letter_code
_entity_poly.pdbx_strand_id
1 'polypeptide(L)'
;VKIGIQGGKGSFSEEAAQTFAGNHGIDNHEIFYLISSKTVLKDVESGKVNYGILAMENAQGGVVIESVEAMAEYRCRILEMFHIPVSQNLLAKEDIHIGDITEIHSHQQALRQCKDYLAEHFWTRPLIEADDTAEAARRLSQGKLPNTAGVVGSKYCAELYGLNILEGDIHDLKHNLTLFLGVEKLKESK
;
A
#
# COMPACT_ATOMS: atom_id res chain seq x y z
N VAL A 1 -3.96 -12.49 -16.81
CA VAL A 1 -2.54 -12.07 -16.62
C VAL A 1 -2.17 -12.20 -15.16
N LYS A 2 -0.96 -12.62 -14.80
CA LYS A 2 -0.52 -12.77 -13.40
C LYS A 2 0.44 -11.64 -13.04
N ILE A 3 0.13 -10.90 -11.98
CA ILE A 3 0.97 -9.79 -11.49
C ILE A 3 1.44 -10.13 -10.07
N GLY A 4 2.75 -10.27 -9.88
CA GLY A 4 3.35 -10.51 -8.56
C GLY A 4 3.68 -9.20 -7.86
N ILE A 5 3.36 -9.10 -6.58
CA ILE A 5 3.70 -7.94 -5.73
C ILE A 5 4.27 -8.39 -4.39
N GLN A 6 5.08 -7.54 -3.77
CA GLN A 6 5.42 -7.68 -2.35
C GLN A 6 4.37 -6.95 -1.51
N GLY A 7 3.75 -7.66 -0.56
CA GLY A 7 2.70 -7.10 0.30
C GLY A 7 1.37 -7.82 0.18
N GLY A 8 0.38 -7.35 0.92
CA GLY A 8 -0.95 -7.95 1.02
C GLY A 8 -2.04 -7.17 0.30
N LYS A 9 -3.25 -7.70 0.37
CA LYS A 9 -4.46 -7.06 -0.15
C LYS A 9 -4.75 -5.74 0.59
N GLY A 10 -4.96 -4.66 -0.16
CA GLY A 10 -5.12 -3.29 0.34
C GLY A 10 -3.82 -2.48 0.45
N SER A 11 -2.65 -3.11 0.25
CA SER A 11 -1.37 -2.41 0.31
C SER A 11 -1.17 -1.42 -0.85
N PHE A 12 -0.26 -0.46 -0.67
CA PHE A 12 0.17 0.42 -1.75
C PHE A 12 0.79 -0.34 -2.94
N SER A 13 1.38 -1.51 -2.71
CA SER A 13 1.87 -2.38 -3.80
C SER A 13 0.72 -2.96 -4.63
N GLU A 14 -0.43 -3.24 -4.00
CA GLU A 14 -1.62 -3.67 -4.73
C GLU A 14 -2.22 -2.53 -5.55
N GLU A 15 -2.32 -1.33 -4.95
CA GLU A 15 -2.73 -0.12 -5.67
C GLU A 15 -1.83 0.17 -6.87
N ALA A 16 -0.51 0.01 -6.71
CA ALA A 16 0.46 0.13 -7.79
C ALA A 16 0.24 -0.91 -8.89
N ALA A 17 -0.10 -2.15 -8.54
CA ALA A 17 -0.42 -3.19 -9.51
C ALA A 17 -1.72 -2.92 -10.27
N GLN A 18 -2.75 -2.40 -9.60
CA GLN A 18 -3.99 -1.99 -10.27
C GLN A 18 -3.72 -0.84 -11.25
N THR A 19 -2.92 0.14 -10.83
CA THR A 19 -2.52 1.28 -11.68
C THR A 19 -1.75 0.80 -12.90
N PHE A 20 -0.75 -0.07 -12.72
CA PHE A 20 -0.02 -0.68 -13.82
C PHE A 20 -0.94 -1.46 -14.77
N ALA A 21 -1.85 -2.27 -14.24
CA ALA A 21 -2.80 -3.02 -15.07
C ALA A 21 -3.66 -2.07 -15.93
N GLY A 22 -4.18 -0.99 -15.33
CA GLY A 22 -4.94 0.04 -16.04
C GLY A 22 -4.12 0.74 -17.14
N ASN A 23 -2.87 1.13 -16.83
CA ASN A 23 -1.96 1.79 -17.78
C ASN A 23 -1.65 0.91 -19.01
N HIS A 24 -1.65 -0.41 -18.84
CA HIS A 24 -1.33 -1.37 -19.90
C HIS A 24 -2.57 -2.04 -20.51
N GLY A 25 -3.79 -1.60 -20.17
CA GLY A 25 -5.04 -2.15 -20.70
C GLY A 25 -5.25 -3.62 -20.36
N ILE A 26 -4.82 -4.04 -19.17
CA ILE A 26 -4.93 -5.41 -18.67
C ILE A 26 -6.22 -5.55 -17.86
N ASP A 27 -7.32 -5.88 -18.53
CA ASP A 27 -8.65 -5.96 -17.88
C ASP A 27 -8.84 -7.21 -17.00
N ASN A 28 -8.13 -8.31 -17.32
CA ASN A 28 -8.26 -9.58 -16.61
C ASN A 28 -6.91 -10.03 -16.04
N HIS A 29 -6.67 -9.68 -14.77
CA HIS A 29 -5.49 -10.05 -14.02
C HIS A 29 -5.81 -10.66 -12.66
N GLU A 30 -4.85 -11.42 -12.17
CA GLU A 30 -4.80 -11.96 -10.82
C GLU A 30 -3.54 -11.45 -10.14
N ILE A 31 -3.70 -10.92 -8.92
CA ILE A 31 -2.60 -10.42 -8.10
C ILE A 31 -2.09 -11.56 -7.21
N PHE A 32 -0.79 -11.82 -7.31
CA PHE A 32 -0.06 -12.80 -6.51
C PHE A 32 0.67 -12.04 -5.40
N TYR A 33 0.18 -12.17 -4.17
CA TYR A 33 0.81 -11.61 -2.97
C TYR A 33 2.01 -12.46 -2.58
N LEU A 34 3.20 -11.86 -2.66
CA LEU A 34 4.48 -12.49 -2.37
C LEU A 34 5.13 -11.83 -1.16
N ILE A 35 6.04 -12.59 -0.53
CA ILE A 35 6.59 -12.25 0.78
C ILE A 35 7.68 -11.18 0.68
N SER A 36 8.40 -11.14 -0.45
CA SER A 36 9.57 -10.28 -0.66
C SER A 36 9.74 -9.86 -2.12
N SER A 37 10.42 -8.74 -2.32
CA SER A 37 10.84 -8.25 -3.64
C SER A 37 11.68 -9.29 -4.39
N LYS A 38 12.49 -10.05 -3.65
CA LYS A 38 13.25 -11.22 -4.14
C LYS A 38 12.34 -12.29 -4.75
N THR A 39 11.25 -12.63 -4.07
CA THR A 39 10.31 -13.66 -4.54
C THR A 39 9.55 -13.17 -5.77
N VAL A 40 9.18 -11.88 -5.83
CA VAL A 40 8.56 -11.26 -7.01
C VAL A 40 9.45 -11.44 -8.23
N LEU A 41 10.73 -11.03 -8.15
CA LEU A 41 11.63 -11.11 -9.30
C LEU A 41 11.98 -12.55 -9.69
N LYS A 42 12.14 -13.45 -8.73
CA LYS A 42 12.30 -14.88 -9.00
C LYS A 42 11.13 -15.45 -9.80
N ASP A 43 9.90 -15.08 -9.44
CA ASP A 43 8.70 -15.59 -10.09
C ASP A 43 8.47 -14.94 -11.46
N VAL A 44 8.92 -13.69 -11.67
CA VAL A 44 9.00 -13.04 -12.99
C VAL A 44 10.01 -13.76 -13.89
N GLU A 45 11.24 -13.98 -13.42
CA GLU A 45 12.31 -14.62 -14.20
C GLU A 45 11.94 -16.07 -14.59
N SER A 46 11.35 -16.82 -13.65
CA SER A 46 10.87 -18.18 -13.91
C SER A 46 9.59 -18.24 -14.76
N GLY A 47 8.89 -17.11 -14.96
CA GLY A 47 7.66 -17.02 -15.74
C GLY A 47 6.42 -17.53 -15.02
N LYS A 48 6.45 -17.67 -13.68
CA LYS A 48 5.28 -18.01 -12.87
C LYS A 48 4.28 -16.85 -12.81
N VAL A 49 4.78 -15.62 -12.82
CA VAL A 49 4.00 -14.40 -13.03
C VAL A 49 4.43 -13.73 -14.34
N ASN A 50 3.51 -13.00 -14.97
CA ASN A 50 3.79 -12.27 -16.21
C ASN A 50 4.53 -10.95 -15.91
N TYR A 51 4.09 -10.27 -14.87
CA TYR A 51 4.63 -8.98 -14.44
C TYR A 51 4.95 -8.99 -12.94
N GLY A 52 5.92 -8.19 -12.55
CA GLY A 52 6.23 -7.88 -11.15
C GLY A 52 6.12 -6.38 -10.90
N ILE A 53 5.59 -6.00 -9.75
CA ILE A 53 5.56 -4.60 -9.30
C ILE A 53 6.39 -4.45 -8.05
N LEU A 54 7.37 -3.53 -8.09
CA LEU A 54 8.36 -3.33 -7.02
C LEU A 54 8.41 -1.87 -6.59
N ALA A 55 8.34 -1.62 -5.29
CA ALA A 55 8.67 -0.30 -4.74
C ALA A 55 10.19 -0.12 -4.76
N MET A 56 10.69 0.99 -5.27
CA MET A 56 12.15 1.27 -5.38
C MET A 56 12.61 2.37 -4.45
N GLU A 57 11.78 3.38 -4.24
CA GLU A 57 12.11 4.55 -3.44
C GLU A 57 10.83 5.13 -2.87
N ASN A 58 10.85 5.49 -1.58
CA ASN A 58 9.78 6.26 -0.96
C ASN A 58 10.35 7.60 -0.47
N ALA A 59 9.62 8.69 -0.69
CA ALA A 59 10.07 10.04 -0.32
C ALA A 59 10.43 10.18 1.18
N GLN A 60 9.73 9.45 2.06
CA GLN A 60 10.00 9.45 3.50
C GLN A 60 11.06 8.41 3.90
N GLY A 61 11.04 7.23 3.27
CA GLY A 61 11.86 6.07 3.65
C GLY A 61 13.18 5.92 2.88
N GLY A 62 13.38 6.69 1.81
CA GLY A 62 14.48 6.55 0.88
C GLY A 62 14.37 5.29 0.02
N VAL A 63 15.54 4.79 -0.42
CA VAL A 63 15.65 3.62 -1.30
C VAL A 63 15.20 2.34 -0.59
N VAL A 64 14.40 1.53 -1.28
CA VAL A 64 13.98 0.20 -0.83
C VAL A 64 15.09 -0.81 -1.14
N ILE A 65 15.98 -1.01 -0.18
CA ILE A 65 17.18 -1.86 -0.34
C ILE A 65 16.83 -3.28 -0.80
N GLU A 66 15.76 -3.88 -0.28
CA GLU A 66 15.33 -5.24 -0.67
C GLU A 66 15.06 -5.35 -2.19
N SER A 67 14.46 -4.33 -2.79
CA SER A 67 14.22 -4.29 -4.24
C SER A 67 15.50 -4.14 -5.04
N VAL A 68 16.43 -3.32 -4.55
CA VAL A 68 17.76 -3.13 -5.18
C VAL A 68 18.55 -4.45 -5.16
N GLU A 69 18.59 -5.13 -4.03
CA GLU A 69 19.27 -6.42 -3.89
C GLU A 69 18.63 -7.48 -4.79
N ALA A 70 17.30 -7.55 -4.83
CA ALA A 70 16.58 -8.47 -5.70
C ALA A 70 16.87 -8.21 -7.19
N MET A 71 16.96 -6.96 -7.62
CA MET A 71 17.31 -6.58 -8.99
C MET A 71 18.77 -6.87 -9.35
N ALA A 72 19.67 -6.92 -8.37
CA ALA A 72 21.06 -7.34 -8.61
C ALA A 72 21.14 -8.86 -8.86
N GLU A 73 20.33 -9.64 -8.14
CA GLU A 73 20.32 -11.10 -8.19
C GLU A 73 19.59 -11.66 -9.43
N TYR A 74 18.44 -11.09 -9.80
CA TYR A 74 17.59 -11.61 -10.88
C TYR A 74 17.60 -10.71 -12.12
N ARG A 75 17.24 -11.27 -13.28
CA ARG A 75 17.15 -10.53 -14.54
C ARG A 75 15.69 -10.26 -14.92
N CYS A 76 15.40 -8.99 -15.22
CA CYS A 76 14.09 -8.55 -15.70
C CYS A 76 14.24 -7.41 -16.71
N ARG A 77 13.15 -7.12 -17.43
CA ARG A 77 13.01 -5.95 -18.28
C ARG A 77 12.08 -4.97 -17.58
N ILE A 78 12.53 -3.73 -17.38
CA ILE A 78 11.69 -2.64 -16.86
C ILE A 78 10.78 -2.17 -17.99
N LEU A 79 9.47 -2.14 -17.72
CA LEU A 79 8.43 -1.67 -18.63
C LEU A 79 8.08 -0.21 -18.38
N GLU A 80 7.99 0.14 -17.10
CA GLU A 80 7.49 1.43 -16.66
C GLU A 80 8.09 1.79 -15.30
N MET A 81 8.30 3.08 -15.09
CA MET A 81 8.62 3.68 -13.80
C MET A 81 7.50 4.68 -13.50
N PHE A 82 6.80 4.52 -12.39
CA PHE A 82 5.65 5.37 -12.06
C PHE A 82 5.58 5.63 -10.56
N HIS A 83 4.97 6.75 -10.18
CA HIS A 83 4.85 7.14 -8.78
C HIS A 83 3.42 6.90 -8.28
N ILE A 84 3.29 6.34 -7.08
CA ILE A 84 2.04 6.27 -6.33
C ILE A 84 2.12 7.25 -5.16
N PRO A 85 1.18 8.19 -5.04
CA PRO A 85 1.06 9.03 -3.85
C PRO A 85 0.68 8.20 -2.63
N VAL A 86 1.49 8.30 -1.57
CA VAL A 86 1.19 7.71 -0.27
C VAL A 86 0.31 8.68 0.50
N SER A 87 -0.98 8.67 0.16
CA SER A 87 -2.02 9.42 0.87
C SER A 87 -2.53 8.60 2.04
N GLN A 88 -2.18 9.02 3.26
CA GLN A 88 -2.80 8.51 4.48
C GLN A 88 -4.04 9.32 4.82
N ASN A 89 -5.13 8.63 5.13
CA ASN A 89 -6.46 9.17 5.37
C ASN A 89 -7.01 8.61 6.68
N LEU A 90 -7.88 9.36 7.35
CA LEU A 90 -8.63 8.87 8.50
C LEU A 90 -9.89 8.16 8.02
N LEU A 91 -9.94 6.85 8.21
CA LEU A 91 -11.02 5.97 7.79
C LEU A 91 -11.92 5.62 8.98
N ALA A 92 -13.21 5.49 8.75
CA ALA A 92 -14.18 5.01 9.73
C ALA A 92 -15.31 4.21 9.06
N LYS A 93 -16.18 3.59 9.88
CA LYS A 93 -17.41 2.99 9.38
C LYS A 93 -18.40 4.05 8.90
N GLU A 94 -19.41 3.60 8.16
CA GLU A 94 -20.58 4.39 7.82
C GLU A 94 -21.23 4.98 9.09
N ASP A 95 -21.81 6.18 8.96
CA ASP A 95 -22.47 6.97 10.03
C ASP A 95 -21.60 7.42 11.21
N ILE A 96 -20.30 7.14 11.21
CA ILE A 96 -19.35 7.66 12.20
C ILE A 96 -18.88 9.06 11.78
N HIS A 97 -18.93 10.02 12.70
CA HIS A 97 -18.37 11.36 12.51
C HIS A 97 -17.03 11.51 13.22
N ILE A 98 -16.27 12.54 12.86
CA ILE A 98 -14.93 12.80 13.43
C ILE A 98 -14.93 12.86 14.97
N GLY A 99 -15.99 13.41 15.58
CA GLY A 99 -16.13 13.52 17.04
C GLY A 99 -16.47 12.21 17.75
N ASP A 100 -16.92 11.19 17.01
CA ASP A 100 -17.29 9.88 17.56
C ASP A 100 -16.07 8.98 17.75
N ILE A 101 -14.91 9.34 17.18
CA ILE A 101 -13.71 8.51 17.19
C ILE A 101 -13.18 8.32 18.61
N THR A 102 -13.12 7.07 19.06
CA THR A 102 -12.66 6.71 20.41
C THR A 102 -11.19 6.30 20.47
N GLU A 103 -10.68 5.71 19.39
CA GLU A 103 -9.31 5.19 19.26
C GLU A 103 -8.92 5.12 17.79
N ILE A 104 -7.62 5.17 17.49
CA ILE A 104 -7.11 5.19 16.12
C ILE A 104 -6.10 4.04 15.92
N HIS A 105 -6.33 3.20 14.92
CA HIS A 105 -5.51 2.03 14.61
C HIS A 105 -4.74 2.21 13.31
N SER A 106 -3.46 1.85 13.28
CA SER A 106 -2.72 1.69 12.03
C SER A 106 -1.35 1.06 12.27
N HIS A 107 -0.60 0.82 11.19
CA HIS A 107 0.81 0.48 11.29
C HIS A 107 1.61 1.63 11.92
N GLN A 108 2.63 1.29 12.72
CA GLN A 108 3.43 2.27 13.46
C GLN A 108 4.04 3.36 12.57
N GLN A 109 4.44 3.01 11.34
CA GLN A 109 4.97 3.97 10.38
C GLN A 109 3.90 4.96 9.90
N ALA A 110 2.67 4.51 9.65
CA ALA A 110 1.58 5.37 9.21
C ALA A 110 1.14 6.33 10.32
N LEU A 111 1.05 5.84 11.57
CA LEU A 111 0.79 6.71 12.73
C LEU A 111 1.86 7.80 12.89
N ARG A 112 3.14 7.43 12.73
CA ARG A 112 4.25 8.38 12.80
C ARG A 112 4.25 9.40 11.65
N GLN A 113 3.74 9.02 10.48
CA GLN A 113 3.62 9.91 9.32
C GLN A 113 2.45 10.90 9.43
N CYS A 114 1.54 10.73 10.40
CA CYS A 114 0.39 11.60 10.61
C CYS A 114 0.43 12.24 12.01
N LYS A 115 1.63 12.38 12.58
CA LYS A 115 1.79 12.69 14.00
C LYS A 115 1.22 14.06 14.33
N ASP A 116 1.44 15.05 13.47
CA ASP A 116 1.06 16.43 13.76
C ASP A 116 -0.47 16.57 13.74
N TYR A 117 -1.12 16.01 12.73
CA TYR A 117 -2.58 15.98 12.64
C TYR A 117 -3.22 15.25 13.83
N LEU A 118 -2.70 14.07 14.18
CA LEU A 118 -3.21 13.26 15.30
C LEU A 118 -2.99 13.96 16.64
N ALA A 119 -1.87 14.66 16.82
CA ALA A 119 -1.59 15.44 18.03
C ALA A 119 -2.47 16.70 18.13
N GLU A 120 -2.88 17.29 17.02
CA GLU A 120 -3.77 18.46 17.03
C GLU A 120 -5.23 18.06 17.32
N HIS A 121 -5.73 17.03 16.63
CA HIS A 121 -7.15 16.69 16.61
C HIS A 121 -7.53 15.56 17.58
N PHE A 122 -6.59 14.66 17.90
CA PHE A 122 -6.86 13.42 18.62
C PHE A 122 -5.91 13.18 19.80
N TRP A 123 -5.32 14.23 20.39
CA TRP A 123 -4.33 14.11 21.49
C TRP A 123 -4.79 13.33 22.73
N THR A 124 -6.11 13.19 22.94
CA THR A 124 -6.70 12.41 24.03
C THR A 124 -7.02 10.96 23.66
N ARG A 125 -6.96 10.60 22.37
CA ARG A 125 -7.38 9.29 21.88
C ARG A 125 -6.20 8.33 21.82
N PRO A 126 -6.37 7.07 22.25
CA PRO A 126 -5.34 6.05 22.12
C PRO A 126 -4.98 5.85 20.64
N LEU A 127 -3.68 5.83 20.38
CA LEU A 127 -3.12 5.36 19.11
C LEU A 127 -2.69 3.91 19.29
N ILE A 128 -3.32 2.99 18.56
CA ILE A 128 -3.14 1.55 18.70
C ILE A 128 -2.36 1.03 17.50
N GLU A 129 -1.20 0.46 17.78
CA GLU A 129 -0.35 -0.15 16.76
C GLU A 129 -0.97 -1.45 16.24
N ALA A 130 -1.07 -1.56 14.92
CA ALA A 130 -1.48 -2.74 14.20
C ALA A 130 -0.35 -3.25 13.30
N ASP A 131 -0.40 -4.53 12.93
CA ASP A 131 0.63 -5.15 12.09
C ASP A 131 0.73 -4.53 10.70
N ASP A 132 -0.38 -4.04 10.16
CA ASP A 132 -0.45 -3.43 8.83
C ASP A 132 -1.64 -2.47 8.71
N THR A 133 -1.51 -1.46 7.84
CA THR A 133 -2.53 -0.44 7.57
C THR A 133 -3.80 -1.04 6.93
N ALA A 134 -3.65 -1.93 5.95
CA ALA A 134 -4.75 -2.57 5.27
C ALA A 134 -5.43 -3.61 6.16
N GLU A 135 -4.66 -4.32 6.99
CA GLU A 135 -5.22 -5.22 7.99
C GLU A 135 -6.06 -4.48 9.04
N ALA A 136 -5.61 -3.31 9.51
CA ALA A 136 -6.40 -2.47 10.41
C ALA A 136 -7.75 -2.06 9.78
N ALA A 137 -7.73 -1.60 8.53
CA ALA A 137 -8.94 -1.24 7.78
C ALA A 137 -9.87 -2.44 7.60
N ARG A 138 -9.33 -3.60 7.25
CA ARG A 138 -10.08 -4.86 7.11
C ARG A 138 -10.71 -5.31 8.43
N ARG A 139 -10.01 -5.16 9.56
CA ARG A 139 -10.55 -5.50 10.88
C ARG A 139 -11.68 -4.56 11.28
N LEU A 140 -11.56 -3.26 10.97
CA LEU A 140 -12.63 -2.30 11.18
C LEU A 140 -13.89 -2.70 10.39
N SER A 141 -13.76 -2.96 9.08
CA SER A 141 -14.92 -3.32 8.24
C SER A 141 -15.59 -4.62 8.68
N GLN A 142 -14.81 -5.60 9.18
CA GLN A 142 -15.34 -6.85 9.73
C GLN A 142 -15.92 -6.75 11.13
N GLY A 143 -15.93 -5.56 11.76
CA GLY A 143 -16.41 -5.40 13.14
C GLY A 143 -15.53 -6.09 14.18
N LYS A 144 -14.25 -6.30 13.87
CA LYS A 144 -13.24 -6.81 14.81
C LYS A 144 -12.54 -5.71 15.62
N LEU A 145 -12.89 -4.46 15.35
CA LEU A 145 -12.56 -3.26 16.12
C LEU A 145 -13.87 -2.59 16.59
N PRO A 146 -13.84 -1.74 17.64
CA PRO A 146 -15.00 -0.94 18.02
C PRO A 146 -15.58 -0.16 16.84
N ASN A 147 -16.90 0.00 16.80
CA ASN A 147 -17.57 0.72 15.70
C ASN A 147 -17.10 2.18 15.59
N THR A 148 -16.71 2.77 16.72
CA THR A 148 -16.17 4.13 16.84
C THR A 148 -14.65 4.21 16.66
N ALA A 149 -13.99 3.14 16.24
CA ALA A 149 -12.56 3.18 15.95
C ALA A 149 -12.31 3.86 14.59
N GLY A 150 -11.30 4.73 14.55
CA GLY A 150 -10.71 5.24 13.33
C GLY A 150 -9.54 4.38 12.88
N VAL A 151 -9.25 4.38 11.59
CA VAL A 151 -8.06 3.74 11.01
C VAL A 151 -7.30 4.74 10.15
N VAL A 152 -5.98 4.85 10.32
CA VAL A 152 -5.16 5.54 9.32
C VAL A 152 -4.84 4.56 8.19
N GLY A 153 -5.23 4.89 6.96
CA GLY A 153 -4.99 4.02 5.80
C GLY A 153 -5.13 4.73 4.46
N SER A 154 -4.89 3.99 3.37
CA SER A 154 -4.99 4.52 2.01
C SER A 154 -6.45 4.69 1.58
N LYS A 155 -6.69 5.58 0.61
CA LYS A 155 -7.98 5.67 -0.07
C LYS A 155 -8.40 4.35 -0.70
N TYR A 156 -7.44 3.62 -1.26
CA TYR A 156 -7.67 2.28 -1.81
C TYR A 156 -8.22 1.30 -0.76
N CYS A 157 -7.72 1.34 0.49
CA CYS A 157 -8.31 0.56 1.58
C CYS A 157 -9.76 0.95 1.88
N ALA A 158 -10.08 2.24 1.81
CA ALA A 158 -11.44 2.72 2.03
C ALA A 158 -12.42 2.13 1.01
N GLU A 159 -12.07 2.22 -0.28
CA GLU A 159 -12.86 1.65 -1.38
C GLU A 159 -12.96 0.13 -1.27
N LEU A 160 -11.84 -0.54 -1.01
CA LEU A 160 -11.74 -2.00 -0.94
C LEU A 160 -12.58 -2.59 0.20
N TYR A 161 -12.65 -1.90 1.34
CA TYR A 161 -13.29 -2.40 2.56
C TYR A 161 -14.62 -1.70 2.89
N GLY A 162 -15.12 -0.82 2.01
CA GLY A 162 -16.37 -0.11 2.21
C GLY A 162 -16.34 0.79 3.45
N LEU A 163 -15.23 1.49 3.66
CA LEU A 163 -15.06 2.45 4.75
C LEU A 163 -15.18 3.88 4.22
N ASN A 164 -15.57 4.81 5.08
CA ASN A 164 -15.66 6.23 4.76
C ASN A 164 -14.35 6.93 5.14
N ILE A 165 -13.93 7.86 4.28
CA ILE A 165 -12.86 8.80 4.60
C ILE A 165 -13.49 9.97 5.37
N LEU A 166 -13.14 10.11 6.65
CA LEU A 166 -13.57 11.24 7.47
C LEU A 166 -12.72 12.48 7.20
N GLU A 167 -11.42 12.28 7.03
CA GLU A 167 -10.47 13.33 6.67
C GLU A 167 -9.42 12.76 5.71
N GLY A 168 -9.15 13.51 4.64
CA GLY A 168 -8.18 13.13 3.62
C GLY A 168 -6.78 13.70 3.89
N ASP A 169 -5.75 13.02 3.39
CA ASP A 169 -4.38 13.56 3.32
C ASP A 169 -3.80 14.10 4.66
N ILE A 170 -4.05 13.34 5.74
CA ILE A 170 -3.66 13.69 7.13
C ILE A 170 -2.18 13.44 7.45
N HIS A 171 -1.41 13.01 6.47
CA HIS A 171 0.02 12.81 6.61
C HIS A 171 0.78 14.15 6.58
N ASP A 172 1.88 14.19 7.33
CA ASP A 172 2.67 15.38 7.60
C ASP A 172 3.42 15.84 6.33
N LEU A 173 3.99 14.90 5.55
CA LEU A 173 4.73 15.18 4.32
C LEU A 173 3.81 15.28 3.08
N LYS A 174 3.38 16.48 2.70
CA LYS A 174 2.43 16.69 1.58
C LYS A 174 2.81 16.11 0.21
N HIS A 175 4.09 15.83 -0.03
CA HIS A 175 4.57 15.20 -1.26
C HIS A 175 5.22 13.85 -0.96
N ASN A 176 4.47 12.94 -0.34
CA ASN A 176 4.93 11.58 -0.08
C ASN A 176 4.66 10.69 -1.29
N LEU A 177 5.67 10.46 -2.12
CA LEU A 177 5.58 9.61 -3.30
C LEU A 177 6.40 8.34 -3.11
N THR A 178 5.90 7.22 -3.62
CA THR A 178 6.68 5.99 -3.79
C THR A 178 6.88 5.72 -5.27
N LEU A 179 8.11 5.59 -5.70
CA LEU A 179 8.50 5.13 -7.03
C LEU A 179 8.32 3.62 -7.11
N PHE A 180 7.53 3.16 -8.08
CA PHE A 180 7.33 1.77 -8.43
C PHE A 180 7.89 1.46 -9.82
N LEU A 181 8.32 0.21 -9.99
CA LEU A 181 8.68 -0.37 -11.29
C LEU A 181 7.65 -1.43 -11.69
N GLY A 182 7.18 -1.34 -12.92
CA GLY A 182 6.56 -2.47 -13.61
C GLY A 182 7.63 -3.23 -14.39
N VAL A 183 7.80 -4.53 -14.11
CA VAL A 183 8.82 -5.37 -14.76
C VAL A 183 8.22 -6.63 -15.37
N GLU A 184 8.87 -7.16 -16.38
CA GLU A 184 8.58 -8.49 -16.95
C GLU A 184 9.85 -9.32 -17.13
N LYS A 185 9.66 -10.57 -17.55
CA LYS A 185 10.76 -11.47 -17.86
C LYS A 185 11.64 -10.91 -18.97
N LEU A 186 12.95 -10.88 -18.75
CA LEU A 186 13.92 -10.56 -19.80
C LEU A 186 13.95 -11.70 -20.83
N LYS A 187 13.69 -11.38 -22.11
CA LYS A 187 13.84 -12.35 -23.21
C LYS A 187 15.30 -12.42 -23.60
N GLU A 188 15.89 -13.61 -23.65
CA GLU A 188 17.20 -13.81 -24.26
C GLU A 188 17.09 -13.48 -25.75
N SER A 189 18.02 -12.67 -26.25
CA SER A 189 18.14 -12.42 -27.69
C SER A 189 18.62 -13.71 -28.34
N LYS A 190 17.87 -14.21 -29.33
CA LYS A 190 18.32 -15.34 -30.18
C LYS A 190 19.50 -14.94 -31.05
#